data_AF-A0A2I0JVV5-F1
#
_entry.id   AF-A0A2I0JVV5-F1
#
_cell.length_a   1.000
_cell.length_b   1.000
_cell.length_c   1.000
_cell.angle_alpha   90.00
_cell.angle_beta   90.00
_cell.angle_gamma   90.00
#
_symmetry.space_group_name_H-M   'P 1'
#
loop_
_entity.id
_entity.type
_entity.pdbx_description
1 polymer ?
#
loop_
_entity_poly.entity_id
_entity_poly.type
_entity_poly.pdbx_seq_one_letter_code
_entity_poly.pdbx_strand_id
1 'polypeptide(L)'
;MQIMDTFMSMGSPHHWVDYMMHQDAKSCSPASPSSTDGSILPSATKFDQLMMEARMVLSSEEFRSVVDTSFNIVANALVEDFEVQNAENPGTPLAKLLPRVAQVGPLLLEEPNKNRFIQIIRNAPEVEVFFTLLYANMPSS
;
A
#
# COMPACT_ATOMS: atom_id res chain seq x y z
N MET A 1 9.97 -6.44 10.02
CA MET A 1 8.87 -6.64 10.99
C MET A 1 7.87 -7.63 10.36
N GLN A 2 7.48 -8.76 10.98
CA GLN A 2 6.74 -9.86 10.27
C GLN A 2 5.27 -9.53 9.93
N ILE A 3 4.73 -8.43 10.46
CA ILE A 3 3.33 -8.02 10.26
C ILE A 3 3.04 -7.74 8.78
N MET A 4 3.95 -7.07 8.09
CA MET A 4 3.75 -6.73 6.67
C MET A 4 3.76 -7.99 5.79
N ASP A 5 4.72 -8.89 6.02
CA ASP A 5 4.76 -10.18 5.33
C ASP A 5 3.47 -10.97 5.53
N THR A 6 2.95 -10.97 6.76
CA THR A 6 1.69 -11.64 7.10
C THR A 6 0.52 -11.00 6.37
N PHE A 7 0.42 -9.67 6.36
CA PHE A 7 -0.65 -8.94 5.67
C PHE A 7 -0.60 -9.16 4.15
N MET A 8 0.59 -9.06 3.55
CA MET A 8 0.81 -9.19 2.11
C MET A 8 0.67 -10.63 1.60
N SER A 9 0.77 -11.63 2.48
CA SER A 9 0.55 -13.05 2.17
C SER A 9 -0.83 -13.57 2.61
N MET A 10 -1.67 -12.72 3.24
CA MET A 10 -2.96 -13.13 3.76
C MET A 10 -3.96 -13.38 2.63
N GLY A 11 -4.44 -14.62 2.51
CA GLY A 11 -5.41 -15.01 1.49
C GLY A 11 -4.76 -15.36 0.16
N SER A 12 -5.18 -14.70 -0.92
CA SER A 12 -4.61 -14.92 -2.26
C SER A 12 -3.46 -13.94 -2.55
N PRO A 13 -2.52 -14.30 -3.45
CA PRO A 13 -1.50 -13.35 -3.91
C PRO A 13 -2.16 -12.03 -4.35
N HIS A 14 -1.63 -10.90 -3.87
CA HIS A 14 -2.14 -9.55 -4.18
C HIS A 14 -3.51 -9.17 -3.60
N HIS A 15 -4.08 -9.94 -2.66
CA HIS A 15 -5.36 -9.57 -2.00
C HIS A 15 -5.33 -8.18 -1.35
N TRP A 16 -4.15 -7.75 -0.88
CA TRP A 16 -3.96 -6.41 -0.33
C TRP A 16 -4.23 -5.27 -1.33
N VAL A 17 -4.06 -5.52 -2.64
CA VAL A 17 -4.34 -4.56 -3.72
C VAL A 17 -5.82 -4.21 -3.77
N ASP A 18 -6.70 -5.14 -3.39
CA ASP A 18 -8.15 -4.92 -3.41
C ASP A 18 -8.62 -3.89 -2.36
N TYR A 19 -7.79 -3.55 -1.36
CA TYR A 19 -8.03 -2.44 -0.44
C TYR A 19 -7.77 -1.07 -1.07
N MET A 20 -6.89 -0.99 -2.07
CA MET A 20 -6.59 0.26 -2.78
C MET A 20 -7.45 0.42 -4.03
N MET A 21 -7.72 -0.70 -4.71
CA MET A 21 -8.38 -0.71 -5.99
C MET A 21 -9.32 -1.92 -6.03
N HIS A 22 -10.62 -1.67 -5.89
CA HIS A 22 -11.59 -2.75 -5.93
C HIS A 22 -11.65 -3.37 -7.34
N GLN A 23 -11.85 -4.69 -7.42
CA GLN A 23 -12.20 -5.29 -8.70
C GLN A 23 -13.65 -4.92 -8.97
N ASP A 24 -13.89 -4.05 -9.95
CA ASP A 24 -15.22 -3.94 -10.53
C ASP A 24 -15.57 -5.34 -11.07
N ALA A 25 -16.49 -6.03 -10.40
CA ALA A 25 -16.92 -7.40 -10.70
C ALA A 25 -17.54 -7.59 -12.11
N LYS A 26 -17.42 -6.58 -12.98
CA LYS A 26 -18.01 -6.53 -14.31
C LYS A 26 -16.99 -6.54 -15.46
N SER A 27 -15.69 -6.37 -15.23
CA SER A 27 -14.74 -6.12 -16.34
C SER A 27 -13.80 -7.27 -16.70
N CYS A 28 -13.83 -8.42 -16.01
CA CYS A 28 -13.03 -9.57 -16.44
C CYS A 28 -13.69 -10.91 -16.11
N SER A 29 -14.72 -11.27 -16.87
CA SER A 29 -14.95 -12.70 -17.12
C SER A 29 -14.02 -13.09 -18.28
N PRO A 30 -13.01 -13.96 -18.07
CA PRO A 30 -12.33 -14.56 -19.20
C PRO A 30 -13.38 -15.42 -19.92
N ALA A 31 -13.82 -14.95 -21.08
CA ALA A 31 -14.75 -15.67 -21.93
C ALA A 31 -14.24 -17.11 -22.09
N SER A 32 -15.01 -18.07 -21.57
CA SER A 32 -14.86 -19.47 -21.96
C SER A 32 -14.99 -19.55 -23.48
N PRO A 33 -14.17 -20.36 -24.17
CA PRO A 33 -14.27 -20.49 -25.62
C PRO A 33 -15.48 -21.35 -25.95
N SER A 34 -16.67 -20.77 -25.87
CA SER A 34 -17.90 -21.35 -26.40
C SER A 34 -18.29 -20.56 -27.63
N SER A 35 -18.09 -21.22 -28.76
CA SER A 35 -18.57 -20.96 -30.12
C SER A 35 -19.71 -19.93 -30.28
N THR A 36 -19.49 -19.05 -31.27
CA THR A 36 -20.49 -18.43 -32.15
C THR A 36 -21.46 -17.44 -31.50
N ASP A 37 -21.18 -16.14 -31.62
CA ASP A 37 -21.73 -15.27 -32.68
C ASP A 37 -21.50 -13.78 -32.30
N GLY A 38 -21.06 -12.98 -33.28
CA GLY A 38 -21.17 -11.52 -33.41
C GLY A 38 -21.21 -10.53 -32.23
N SER A 39 -20.79 -10.85 -31.00
CA SER A 39 -20.75 -9.87 -29.92
C SER A 39 -19.51 -8.98 -30.05
N ILE A 40 -19.72 -7.73 -30.44
CA ILE A 40 -18.74 -6.65 -30.38
C ILE A 40 -18.22 -6.61 -28.94
N LEU A 41 -17.00 -7.10 -28.72
CA LEU A 41 -16.25 -6.89 -27.49
C LEU A 41 -16.30 -5.39 -27.20
N PRO A 42 -16.84 -4.93 -26.06
CA PRO A 42 -16.79 -3.51 -25.75
C PRO A 42 -15.31 -3.12 -25.75
N SER A 43 -14.92 -2.23 -26.66
CA SER A 43 -13.55 -1.74 -26.69
C SER A 43 -13.25 -1.14 -25.32
N ALA A 44 -12.27 -1.70 -24.60
CA ALA A 44 -11.86 -1.19 -23.30
C ALA A 44 -11.60 0.31 -23.45
N THR A 45 -12.23 1.10 -22.58
CA THR A 45 -12.04 2.54 -22.59
C THR A 45 -10.60 2.86 -22.17
N LYS A 46 -10.11 4.06 -22.51
CA LYS A 46 -8.81 4.53 -21.99
C LYS A 46 -8.73 4.48 -20.45
N PHE A 47 -9.88 4.67 -19.78
CA PHE A 47 -9.99 4.53 -18.33
C PHE A 47 -9.77 3.08 -17.89
N ASP A 48 -10.42 2.11 -18.53
CA ASP A 48 -10.24 0.68 -18.22
C ASP A 48 -8.78 0.25 -18.40
N GLN A 49 -8.11 0.76 -19.44
CA GLN A 49 -6.68 0.54 -19.65
C GLN A 49 -5.83 1.12 -18.51
N LEU A 50 -6.06 2.37 -18.12
CA LEU A 50 -5.34 3.00 -17.00
C LEU A 50 -5.57 2.25 -15.67
N MET A 51 -6.79 1.76 -15.45
CA MET A 51 -7.12 0.98 -14.27
C MET A 51 -6.36 -0.36 -14.27
N MET A 52 -6.31 -1.05 -15.42
CA MET A 52 -5.51 -2.27 -15.56
C MET A 52 -4.01 -2.01 -15.33
N GLU A 53 -3.46 -0.96 -15.92
CA GLU A 53 -2.06 -0.55 -15.75
C GLU A 53 -1.74 -0.21 -14.29
N ALA A 54 -2.60 0.57 -13.63
CA ALA A 54 -2.47 0.88 -12.21
C ALA A 54 -2.47 -0.40 -11.35
N ARG A 55 -3.38 -1.34 -11.62
CA ARG A 55 -3.40 -2.63 -10.91
C ARG A 55 -2.12 -3.44 -11.13
N MET A 56 -1.56 -3.44 -12.33
CA MET A 56 -0.29 -4.11 -12.61
C MET A 56 0.85 -3.51 -11.78
N VAL A 57 0.92 -2.17 -11.72
CA VAL A 57 1.91 -1.47 -10.87
C VAL A 57 1.70 -1.81 -9.40
N LEU A 58 0.46 -1.73 -8.89
CA LEU A 58 0.15 -2.05 -7.48
C LEU A 58 0.46 -3.52 -7.12
N SER A 59 0.43 -4.42 -8.10
CA SER A 59 0.73 -5.85 -7.89
C SER A 59 2.20 -6.19 -8.12
N SER A 60 3.03 -5.24 -8.54
CA SER A 60 4.43 -5.47 -8.90
C SER A 60 5.31 -5.68 -7.67
N GLU A 61 6.41 -6.40 -7.84
CA GLU A 61 7.37 -6.64 -6.75
C GLU A 61 8.10 -5.36 -6.35
N GLU A 62 8.34 -4.47 -7.32
CA GLU A 62 8.95 -3.17 -7.10
C GLU A 62 8.06 -2.31 -6.18
N PHE A 63 6.77 -2.24 -6.47
CA PHE A 63 5.85 -1.48 -5.62
C PHE A 63 5.67 -2.16 -4.25
N ARG A 64 5.61 -3.49 -4.20
CA ARG A 64 5.59 -4.25 -2.93
C ARG A 64 6.79 -3.91 -2.05
N SER A 65 7.99 -3.89 -2.63
CA SER A 65 9.22 -3.54 -1.91
C SER A 65 9.15 -2.12 -1.34
N VAL A 66 8.61 -1.15 -2.09
CA VAL A 66 8.43 0.23 -1.62
C VAL A 66 7.45 0.30 -0.44
N VAL A 67 6.34 -0.44 -0.50
CA VAL A 67 5.37 -0.49 0.59
C VAL A 67 5.98 -1.11 1.85
N ASP A 68 6.74 -2.20 1.71
CA ASP A 68 7.40 -2.84 2.85
C ASP A 68 8.45 -1.90 3.49
N THR A 69 9.29 -1.27 2.68
CA THR A 69 10.26 -0.27 3.17
C THR A 69 9.54 0.88 3.88
N SER A 70 8.50 1.44 3.28
CA SER A 70 7.71 2.54 3.85
C SER A 70 7.10 2.17 5.21
N PHE A 71 6.56 0.95 5.32
CA PHE A 71 6.00 0.45 6.57
C PHE A 71 7.06 0.24 7.64
N ASN A 72 8.19 -0.40 7.29
CA ASN A 72 9.28 -0.61 8.24
C ASN A 72 9.82 0.72 8.78
N ILE A 73 9.96 1.74 7.92
CA ILE A 73 10.41 3.07 8.35
C ILE A 73 9.43 3.69 9.35
N VAL A 74 8.12 3.68 9.06
CA VAL A 74 7.10 4.23 9.99
C VAL A 74 7.06 3.45 11.29
N ALA A 75 7.10 2.12 11.21
CA ALA A 75 7.01 1.27 12.38
C ALA A 75 8.24 1.40 13.30
N ASN A 76 9.44 1.53 12.72
CA ASN A 76 10.65 1.83 13.48
C ASN A 76 10.55 3.19 14.16
N ALA A 77 10.14 4.24 13.43
CA ALA A 77 9.94 5.57 14.01
C ALA A 77 8.90 5.57 15.15
N LEU A 78 7.87 4.75 15.05
CA LEU A 78 6.87 4.59 16.10
C LEU A 78 7.45 3.89 17.33
N VAL A 79 8.22 2.81 17.14
CA VAL A 79 8.89 2.10 18.23
C VAL A 79 9.86 3.02 18.96
N GLU A 80 10.66 3.80 18.24
CA GLU A 80 11.55 4.82 18.82
C GLU A 80 10.77 5.84 19.68
N ASP A 81 9.63 6.34 19.19
CA ASP A 81 8.79 7.27 19.96
C ASP A 81 8.27 6.64 21.27
N PHE A 82 7.96 5.34 21.24
CA PHE A 82 7.56 4.60 22.43
C PHE A 82 8.72 4.30 23.38
N GLU A 83 9.92 4.01 22.86
CA GLU A 83 11.10 3.76 23.68
C GLU A 83 11.53 5.01 24.42
N VAL A 84 11.55 6.17 23.74
CA VAL A 84 11.84 7.47 24.38
C VAL A 84 10.85 7.76 25.51
N GLN A 85 9.56 7.50 25.30
CA GLN A 85 8.53 7.69 26.32
C GLN A 85 8.57 6.67 27.46
N ASN A 86 9.17 5.49 27.24
CA ASN A 86 9.24 4.41 28.23
C ASN A 86 10.62 4.25 28.87
N ALA A 87 11.62 5.04 28.47
CA ALA A 87 12.98 4.99 28.99
C ALA A 87 13.04 5.11 30.53
N GLU A 88 12.08 5.81 31.12
CA GLU A 88 11.98 5.98 32.58
C GLU A 88 11.37 4.77 33.31
N ASN A 89 10.65 3.88 32.62
CA ASN A 89 9.95 2.74 33.23
C ASN A 89 10.04 1.47 32.35
N PRO A 90 11.23 0.86 32.22
CA PRO A 90 11.38 -0.43 31.55
C PRO A 90 10.56 -1.49 32.30
N GLY A 91 9.64 -2.16 31.60
CA GLY A 91 8.72 -3.16 32.20
C GLY A 91 7.28 -2.68 32.42
N THR A 92 6.84 -1.61 31.76
CA THR A 92 5.44 -1.15 31.82
C THR A 92 4.48 -2.28 31.41
N PRO A 93 3.49 -2.66 32.27
CA PRO A 93 2.52 -3.70 31.93
C PRO A 93 1.72 -3.36 30.67
N LEU A 94 1.38 -4.37 29.87
CA LEU A 94 0.65 -4.19 28.61
C LEU A 94 -0.67 -3.40 28.77
N ALA A 95 -1.37 -3.60 29.89
CA ALA A 95 -2.60 -2.86 30.19
C ALA A 95 -2.39 -1.33 30.28
N LYS A 96 -1.19 -0.86 30.65
CA LYS A 96 -0.82 0.56 30.68
C LYS A 96 -0.31 1.07 29.33
N LEU A 97 0.12 0.18 28.45
CA LEU A 97 0.55 0.52 27.09
C LEU A 97 -0.65 0.66 26.13
N LEU A 98 -1.72 -0.10 26.35
CA LEU A 98 -2.90 -0.11 25.48
C LEU A 98 -3.49 1.29 25.22
N PRO A 99 -3.71 2.16 26.23
CA PRO A 99 -4.22 3.51 25.99
C PRO A 99 -3.27 4.36 25.13
N ARG A 100 -1.96 4.15 25.24
CA ARG A 100 -0.96 4.89 24.47
C ARG A 100 -0.94 4.43 23.01
N VAL A 101 -1.01 3.12 22.77
CA VAL A 101 -1.19 2.58 21.41
C VAL A 101 -2.48 3.09 20.77
N ALA A 102 -3.57 3.20 21.52
CA ALA A 102 -4.82 3.76 21.02
C ALA A 102 -4.70 5.25 20.60
N GLN A 103 -3.80 6.01 21.24
CA GLN A 103 -3.53 7.42 20.89
C GLN A 103 -2.69 7.59 19.61
N VAL A 104 -2.05 6.53 19.12
CA VAL A 104 -1.25 6.58 17.89
C VAL A 104 -2.14 6.76 16.65
N GLY A 105 -3.36 6.21 16.67
CA GLY A 105 -4.28 6.27 15.53
C GLY A 105 -4.47 7.70 14.99
N PRO A 106 -4.88 8.67 15.82
CA PRO A 106 -4.97 10.07 15.41
C PRO A 106 -3.66 10.65 14.86
N LEU A 107 -2.51 10.35 15.49
CA LEU A 107 -1.19 10.86 15.07
C LEU A 107 -0.80 10.35 13.67
N LEU A 108 -1.16 9.12 13.34
CA LEU A 108 -0.94 8.54 12.01
C LEU A 108 -1.87 9.13 10.94
N LEU A 109 -2.99 9.73 11.34
CA LEU A 109 -4.03 10.24 10.45
C LEU A 109 -4.10 11.78 10.39
N GLU A 110 -3.13 12.48 10.99
CA GLU A 110 -3.02 13.94 10.88
C GLU A 110 -2.78 14.39 9.43
N GLU A 111 -3.03 15.69 9.17
CA GLU A 111 -2.83 16.29 7.85
C GLU A 111 -1.41 15.99 7.29
N PRO A 112 -1.27 15.65 6.00
CA PRO A 112 0.01 15.24 5.40
C PRO A 112 1.18 16.18 5.66
N ASN A 113 0.91 17.49 5.77
CA ASN A 113 1.93 18.51 5.96
C ASN A 113 2.42 18.61 7.41
N LYS A 114 1.67 18.09 8.37
CA LYS A 114 1.99 18.10 9.81
C LYS A 114 2.38 16.72 10.32
N ASN A 115 1.94 15.68 9.63
CA ASN A 115 2.17 14.29 9.98
C ASN A 115 3.61 13.87 9.67
N ARG A 116 4.40 13.68 10.72
CA ARG A 116 5.81 13.24 10.63
C ARG A 116 5.95 11.93 9.85
N PHE A 117 5.05 10.97 10.06
CA PHE A 117 5.14 9.65 9.43
C PHE A 117 4.94 9.74 7.90
N ILE A 118 4.00 10.56 7.45
CA ILE A 118 3.81 10.83 6.01
C ILE A 118 5.04 11.51 5.42
N GLN A 119 5.64 12.47 6.14
CA GLN A 119 6.87 13.14 5.68
C GLN A 119 8.05 12.17 5.57
N ILE A 120 8.19 11.27 6.55
CA ILE A 120 9.28 10.28 6.53
C ILE A 120 9.13 9.35 5.31
N ILE A 121 7.92 8.86 5.02
CA ILE A 121 7.67 8.06 3.80
C ILE A 121 8.01 8.87 2.54
N ARG A 122 7.53 10.11 2.45
CA ARG A 122 7.75 10.98 1.28
C ARG A 122 9.24 11.22 1.00
N ASN A 123 10.05 11.32 2.04
CA ASN A 123 11.47 11.59 1.94
C ASN A 123 12.32 10.31 1.83
N ALA A 124 11.70 9.13 1.78
CA ALA A 124 12.42 7.87 1.61
C ALA A 124 12.97 7.77 0.17
N PRO A 125 14.27 7.51 -0.01
CA PRO A 125 14.88 7.41 -1.34
C PRO A 125 14.23 6.35 -2.23
N GLU A 126 13.80 5.22 -1.66
CA GLU A 126 13.15 4.13 -2.38
C GLU A 126 11.82 4.58 -3.00
N VAL A 127 11.07 5.42 -2.29
CA VAL A 127 9.82 6.00 -2.75
C VAL A 127 10.08 6.96 -3.91
N GLU A 128 11.08 7.85 -3.76
CA GLU A 128 11.46 8.80 -4.80
C GLU A 128 11.89 8.08 -6.09
N VAL A 129 12.82 7.13 -5.98
CA VAL A 129 13.35 6.37 -7.12
C VAL A 129 12.24 5.61 -7.83
N PHE A 130 11.34 4.96 -7.09
CA PHE A 130 10.21 4.24 -7.68
C PHE A 130 9.34 5.17 -8.53
N PHE A 131 8.94 6.33 -7.99
CA PHE A 131 8.12 7.28 -8.73
C PHE A 131 8.87 7.87 -9.93
N THR A 132 10.16 8.19 -9.79
CA THR A 132 10.97 8.67 -10.93
C THR A 132 10.97 7.66 -12.07
N LEU A 133 11.20 6.38 -11.78
CA LEU A 133 11.18 5.32 -12.78
C LEU A 133 9.78 5.11 -13.38
N LEU A 134 8.74 5.12 -12.54
CA LEU A 134 7.36 4.99 -13.01
C LEU A 134 7.00 6.09 -14.02
N TYR A 135 7.33 7.35 -13.69
CA TYR A 135 7.04 8.49 -14.57
C TYR A 135 7.94 8.54 -15.81
N ALA A 136 9.20 8.10 -15.71
CA ALA A 136 10.10 8.04 -16.87
C ALA A 136 9.67 7.00 -17.92
N ASN A 137 8.98 5.94 -17.49
CA ASN A 137 8.50 4.87 -18.36
C ASN A 137 7.06 5.08 -18.85
N MET A 138 6.39 6.18 -18.49
CA MET A 138 5.08 6.49 -19.02
C MET A 138 5.16 6.80 -20.52
N PRO A 139 4.27 6.22 -21.36
CA PRO A 139 4.23 6.55 -22.77
C PRO A 139 4.03 8.06 -22.95
N SER A 140 4.90 8.71 -23.72
CA SER A 140 4.66 10.08 -24.18
C SER A 140 3.37 10.07 -25.01
N SER A 141 2.35 10.77 -24.52
CA SER A 141 1.07 10.94 -25.24
C SER A 141 1.24 11.66 -26.57
#